data_AF-A0A7V9GGG6-F1
#
_entry.id   AF-A0A7V9GGG6-F1
#
_cell.length_a   1.000
_cell.length_b   1.000
_cell.length_c   1.000
_cell.angle_alpha   90.00
_cell.angle_beta   90.00
_cell.angle_gamma   90.00
#
_symmetry.space_group_name_H-M   'P 1'
#
loop_
_entity.id
_entity.type
_entity.pdbx_description
1 polymer ?
#
loop_
_entity_poly.entity_id
_entity_poly.type
_entity_poly.pdbx_seq_one_letter_code
_entity_poly.pdbx_strand_id
1 'polypeptide(L)'
;QYLCAIRPKDGRLVLSTMVYADEVNASDDIAELKAVSETELPDKELKMARQLVDSLAGDFDAERYTDTHRQKIMALIERKADGDTGLVEAPEAEAAGEVVDLMAALEASVAAAKDARKRHPTGVDEGEGEGEATTPEKAVRKKKSA
;
A
#
# COMPACT_ATOMS: atom_id res chain seq x y z
N GLN A 1 -15.31 26.01 16.15
CA GLN A 1 -14.12 26.55 15.44
C GLN A 1 -13.23 25.35 15.12
N TYR A 2 -12.52 25.33 13.99
CA TYR A 2 -11.58 24.24 13.65
C TYR A 2 -10.21 24.82 13.37
N LEU A 3 -9.16 24.11 13.78
CA LEU A 3 -7.79 24.43 13.43
C LEU A 3 -7.49 23.83 12.05
N CYS A 4 -6.87 24.61 11.16
CA CYS A 4 -6.56 24.17 9.81
C CYS A 4 -5.13 24.57 9.41
N ALA A 5 -4.46 23.69 8.67
CA ALA A 5 -3.20 23.99 7.99
C ALA A 5 -3.47 24.18 6.50
N ILE A 6 -2.94 25.26 5.91
CA ILE A 6 -3.02 25.53 4.47
C ILE A 6 -1.62 25.38 3.88
N ARG A 7 -1.48 24.54 2.86
CA ARG A 7 -0.20 24.29 2.18
C ARG A 7 -0.34 24.46 0.66
N PRO A 8 0.60 25.12 -0.02
CA PRO A 8 0.63 25.14 -1.47
C PRO A 8 1.04 23.76 -2.01
N LYS A 9 0.31 23.24 -3.00
CA LYS A 9 0.62 22.00 -3.71
C LYS A 9 0.13 22.11 -5.15
N ASP A 10 0.98 21.82 -6.12
CA ASP A 10 0.64 21.80 -7.56
C ASP A 10 -0.09 23.07 -8.04
N GLY A 11 0.38 24.25 -7.61
CA GLY A 11 -0.20 25.55 -7.95
C GLY A 11 -1.56 25.86 -7.28
N ARG A 12 -2.00 25.02 -6.33
CA ARG A 12 -3.26 25.13 -5.60
C ARG A 12 -3.00 25.20 -4.10
N LEU A 13 -4.01 25.66 -3.34
CA LEU A 13 -3.99 25.61 -1.88
C LEU A 13 -4.73 24.37 -1.39
N VAL A 14 -4.07 23.55 -0.59
CA VAL A 14 -4.66 22.39 0.09
C VAL A 14 -4.89 22.75 1.54
N LEU A 15 -6.14 22.59 2.00
CA LEU A 15 -6.53 22.75 3.39
C LEU A 15 -6.60 21.38 4.05
N SER A 16 -5.95 21.23 5.20
CA SER A 16 -6.07 20.05 6.07
C SER A 16 -6.56 20.49 7.44
N THR A 17 -7.68 19.92 7.88
CA THR A 17 -8.18 20.10 9.25
C THR A 17 -7.24 19.41 10.23
N MET A 18 -6.97 20.06 11.36
CA MET A 18 -6.13 19.54 12.43
C MET A 18 -6.97 19.09 13.61
N VAL A 19 -6.47 18.07 14.31
CA VAL A 19 -7.03 17.51 15.53
C VAL A 19 -6.55 18.34 16.73
N TYR A 20 -7.41 18.56 17.74
CA TYR A 20 -7.05 19.27 18.97
C TYR A 20 -6.17 18.43 19.89
N ALA A 21 -5.44 19.06 20.82
CA ALA A 21 -4.50 18.36 21.69
C ALA A 21 -5.16 17.29 22.57
N ASP A 22 -6.40 17.51 22.99
CA ASP A 22 -7.23 16.58 23.78
C ASP A 22 -7.87 15.45 22.96
N GLU A 23 -7.87 15.57 21.63
CA GLU A 23 -8.33 14.53 20.70
C GLU A 23 -7.17 13.63 20.21
N VAL A 24 -5.93 13.95 20.56
CA VAL A 24 -4.74 13.14 20.25
C VAL A 24 -4.43 12.22 21.42
N ASN A 25 -4.54 10.91 21.20
CA ASN A 25 -4.09 9.92 22.17
C ASN A 25 -2.55 9.90 22.21
N ALA A 26 -1.97 9.97 23.42
CA ALA A 26 -0.52 9.85 23.57
C ALA A 26 -0.10 8.41 23.27
N SER A 27 0.99 8.25 22.51
CA SER A 27 1.54 6.91 22.21
C SER A 27 1.91 6.14 23.48
N ASP A 28 2.30 6.85 24.53
CA ASP A 28 2.73 6.27 25.81
C ASP A 28 1.59 5.62 26.60
N ASP A 29 0.34 5.97 26.28
CA ASP A 29 -0.87 5.39 26.88
C ASP A 29 -1.23 4.04 26.25
N ILE A 30 -0.67 3.73 25.08
CA ILE A 30 -0.89 2.46 24.38
C ILE A 30 0.20 1.47 24.82
N ALA A 31 -0.12 0.65 25.83
CA ALA A 31 0.84 -0.27 26.45
C ALA A 31 1.49 -1.24 25.44
N GLU A 32 0.75 -1.66 24.42
CA GLU A 32 1.19 -2.58 23.37
C GLU A 32 2.31 -1.99 22.52
N LEU A 33 2.35 -0.66 22.31
CA LEU A 33 3.41 -0.01 21.52
C LEU A 33 4.78 -0.09 22.21
N LYS A 34 4.82 -0.15 23.55
CA LYS A 34 6.07 -0.30 24.31
C LYS A 34 6.71 -1.67 24.03
N ALA A 35 5.88 -2.72 23.99
CA ALA A 35 6.35 -4.07 23.69
C ALA A 35 6.91 -4.20 22.26
N VAL A 36 6.34 -3.47 21.29
CA VAL A 36 6.81 -3.49 19.90
C VAL A 36 8.22 -2.89 19.77
N SER A 37 8.54 -1.83 20.53
CA SER A 37 9.86 -1.19 20.45
C SER A 37 11.03 -2.05 20.94
N GLU A 38 10.75 -3.06 21.77
CA GLU A 38 11.75 -3.99 22.33
C GLU A 38 11.85 -5.30 21.54
N THR A 39 11.01 -5.48 20.50
CA THR A 39 10.96 -6.72 19.74
C THR A 39 12.02 -6.75 18.65
N GLU A 40 12.98 -7.66 18.76
CA GLU A 40 13.92 -7.96 17.67
C GLU A 40 13.26 -8.88 16.63
N LEU A 41 13.20 -8.45 15.38
CA LEU A 41 12.68 -9.26 14.28
C LEU A 41 13.80 -9.99 13.52
N PRO A 42 13.69 -11.30 13.29
CA PRO A 42 14.65 -12.05 12.49
C PRO A 42 14.72 -11.55 11.03
N ASP A 43 15.93 -11.41 10.49
CA ASP A 43 16.17 -10.93 9.11
C ASP A 43 15.41 -11.74 8.04
N LYS A 44 15.26 -13.06 8.26
CA LYS A 44 14.54 -13.94 7.33
C LYS A 44 13.05 -13.57 7.23
N GLU A 45 12.43 -13.26 8.36
CA GLU A 45 11.02 -12.86 8.42
C GLU A 45 10.81 -11.49 7.80
N LEU A 46 11.68 -10.52 8.10
CA LEU A 46 11.66 -9.21 7.47
C LEU A 46 11.81 -9.30 5.94
N LYS A 47 12.73 -10.15 5.46
CA LYS A 47 12.91 -10.38 4.03
C LYS A 47 11.66 -11.00 3.39
N MET A 48 11.04 -11.96 4.06
CA MET A 48 9.82 -12.59 3.58
C MET A 48 8.65 -11.60 3.53
N ALA A 49 8.45 -10.81 4.59
CA ALA A 49 7.42 -9.78 4.66
C ALA A 49 7.57 -8.73 3.55
N ARG A 50 8.80 -8.25 3.30
CA ARG A 50 9.08 -7.33 2.18
C ARG A 50 8.70 -7.94 0.83
N GLN A 51 9.10 -9.20 0.57
CA GLN A 51 8.74 -9.88 -0.67
C GLN A 51 7.22 -10.00 -0.87
N LEU A 52 6.47 -10.23 0.21
CA LEU A 52 5.01 -10.25 0.17
C LEU A 52 4.44 -8.87 -0.16
N VAL A 53 4.87 -7.82 0.54
CA VAL A 53 4.43 -6.44 0.29
C VAL A 53 4.71 -6.06 -1.16
N ASP A 54 5.91 -6.34 -1.68
CA ASP A 54 6.28 -6.07 -3.07
C ASP A 54 5.44 -6.88 -4.07
N SER A 55 4.95 -8.05 -3.69
CA SER A 55 4.07 -8.87 -4.55
C SER A 55 2.62 -8.37 -4.60
N LEU A 56 2.18 -7.66 -3.55
CA LEU A 56 0.83 -7.09 -3.43
C LEU A 56 0.77 -5.61 -3.77
N ALA A 57 1.93 -4.95 -3.84
CA ALA A 57 2.05 -3.55 -4.20
C ALA A 57 1.60 -3.32 -5.65
N GLY A 58 0.96 -2.18 -5.87
CA GLY A 58 0.52 -1.73 -7.18
C GLY A 58 0.13 -0.26 -7.12
N ASP A 59 -0.19 0.32 -8.28
CA ASP A 59 -0.61 1.71 -8.35
C ASP A 59 -1.93 1.93 -7.61
N PHE A 60 -1.99 3.00 -6.81
CA PHE A 60 -3.21 3.43 -6.16
C PHE A 60 -4.05 4.26 -7.11
N ASP A 61 -5.11 3.64 -7.63
CA ASP A 61 -6.19 4.32 -8.32
C ASP A 61 -7.42 4.45 -7.39
N ALA A 62 -7.74 5.69 -7.03
CA ALA A 62 -8.85 6.02 -6.14
C ALA A 62 -10.22 5.70 -6.76
N GLU A 63 -10.35 5.76 -8.09
CA GLU A 63 -11.63 5.55 -8.79
C GLU A 63 -12.12 4.10 -8.70
N ARG A 64 -11.22 3.16 -8.41
CA ARG A 64 -11.58 1.75 -8.18
C ARG A 64 -12.38 1.52 -6.90
N TYR A 65 -12.36 2.47 -5.97
CA TYR A 65 -13.04 2.33 -4.68
C TYR A 65 -14.35 3.10 -4.68
N THR A 66 -15.47 2.37 -4.71
CA THR A 66 -16.81 2.95 -4.66
C THR A 66 -17.42 2.86 -3.27
N ASP A 67 -18.23 3.84 -2.90
CA ASP A 67 -19.01 3.83 -1.65
C ASP A 67 -20.13 2.79 -1.70
N THR A 68 -19.79 1.57 -1.26
CA THR A 68 -20.71 0.44 -1.22
C THR A 68 -21.88 0.67 -0.27
N HIS A 69 -21.70 1.48 0.78
CA HIS A 69 -22.78 1.81 1.71
C HIS A 69 -23.82 2.68 1.02
N ARG A 70 -23.37 3.77 0.37
CA ARG A 70 -24.25 4.63 -0.43
C ARG A 70 -24.98 3.83 -1.51
N GLN A 71 -24.29 2.95 -2.24
CA GLN A 71 -24.92 2.10 -3.25
C GLN A 71 -26.03 1.22 -2.67
N LYS A 72 -25.77 0.55 -1.54
CA LYS A 72 -26.78 -0.26 -0.84
C LYS A 72 -27.98 0.57 -0.40
N ILE A 73 -27.76 1.76 0.14
CA ILE A 73 -28.85 2.66 0.54
C ILE A 73 -29.67 3.10 -0.67
N MET A 74 -29.04 3.49 -1.77
CA MET A 74 -29.75 3.88 -2.99
C MET A 74 -30.59 2.73 -3.56
N ALA A 75 -30.04 1.51 -3.60
CA ALA A 75 -30.78 0.32 -4.04
C ALA A 75 -31.99 0.02 -3.14
N LEU A 76 -31.87 0.22 -1.81
CA LEU A 76 -32.99 0.09 -0.89
C LEU A 76 -34.07 1.16 -1.11
N ILE A 77 -33.66 2.40 -1.40
CA ILE A 77 -34.58 3.50 -1.71
C ILE A 77 -35.37 3.19 -2.99
N GLU A 78 -34.71 2.72 -4.05
CA GLU A 78 -35.33 2.34 -5.32
C GLU A 78 -36.33 1.20 -5.13
N ARG A 79 -35.93 0.10 -4.48
CA ARG A 79 -36.83 -1.02 -4.15
C ARG A 79 -38.06 -0.55 -3.36
N LYS A 80 -37.87 0.34 -2.39
CA LYS A 80 -38.97 0.91 -1.62
C LYS A 80 -39.90 1.76 -2.48
N ALA A 81 -39.35 2.57 -3.38
CA ALA A 81 -40.11 3.39 -4.31
C ALA A 81 -40.94 2.54 -5.27
N ASP A 82 -40.42 1.38 -5.67
CA ASP A 82 -41.09 0.39 -6.51
C ASP A 82 -42.14 -0.46 -5.75
N GLY A 83 -42.34 -0.19 -4.45
CA GLY A 83 -43.38 -0.81 -3.63
C GLY A 83 -42.95 -2.09 -2.91
N ASP A 84 -41.66 -2.42 -2.89
CA ASP A 84 -41.14 -3.55 -2.11
C ASP A 84 -41.24 -3.26 -0.61
N THR A 85 -41.89 -4.15 0.13
CA THR A 85 -42.11 -4.06 1.58
C THR A 85 -41.19 -4.98 2.40
N GLY A 86 -40.44 -5.87 1.74
CA GLY A 86 -39.50 -6.81 2.35
C GLY A 86 -38.05 -6.31 2.38
N LEU A 87 -37.84 -5.05 2.82
CA LEU A 87 -36.54 -4.36 2.69
C LEU A 87 -35.53 -4.70 3.80
N VAL A 88 -35.93 -5.45 4.82
CA VAL A 88 -35.08 -5.81 5.96
C VAL A 88 -35.08 -7.33 6.10
N GLU A 89 -34.00 -7.96 5.64
CA GLU A 89 -33.68 -9.34 5.97
C GLU A 89 -32.79 -9.35 7.20
N ALA A 90 -33.05 -10.27 8.13
CA ALA A 90 -32.19 -10.47 9.29
C ALA A 90 -30.82 -10.98 8.80
N PRO A 91 -29.70 -10.49 9.36
CA PRO A 91 -28.39 -10.99 8.97
C PRO A 91 -28.31 -12.50 9.23
N GLU A 92 -27.92 -13.24 8.20
CA GLU A 92 -27.66 -14.68 8.30
C GLU A 92 -26.44 -14.89 9.22
N ALA A 93 -26.53 -15.86 10.13
CA ALA A 93 -25.44 -16.12 11.07
C ALA A 93 -24.20 -16.60 10.28
N GLU A 94 -23.10 -15.84 10.38
CA GLU A 94 -21.83 -16.22 9.75
C GLU A 94 -21.36 -17.56 10.32
N ALA A 95 -21.20 -18.56 9.44
CA ALA A 95 -20.57 -19.82 9.80
C ALA A 95 -19.12 -19.55 10.23
N ALA A 96 -18.72 -20.11 11.36
CA ALA A 96 -17.36 -20.00 11.87
C ALA A 96 -16.36 -20.47 10.79
N GLY A 97 -15.53 -19.56 10.29
CA GLY A 97 -14.55 -19.85 9.25
C GLY A 97 -13.53 -20.89 9.70
N GLU A 98 -13.20 -21.81 8.80
CA GLU A 98 -12.13 -22.79 8.99
C GLU A 98 -10.78 -22.06 9.09
N VAL A 99 -10.15 -22.12 10.27
CA VAL A 99 -8.81 -21.56 10.49
C VAL A 99 -7.80 -22.49 9.83
N VAL A 100 -7.51 -22.25 8.55
CA VAL A 100 -6.39 -22.90 7.86
C VAL A 100 -5.08 -22.34 8.43
N ASP A 101 -4.08 -23.22 8.57
CA ASP A 101 -2.71 -22.86 8.96
C ASP A 101 -2.18 -21.70 8.10
N LEU A 102 -2.13 -20.52 8.71
CA LEU A 102 -1.78 -19.26 8.06
C LEU A 102 -0.35 -19.27 7.51
N MET A 103 0.56 -20.06 8.11
CA MET A 103 1.94 -20.16 7.64
C MET A 103 2.00 -20.93 6.32
N ALA A 104 1.31 -22.07 6.26
CA ALA A 104 1.20 -22.85 5.02
C ALA A 104 0.50 -22.07 3.90
N ALA A 105 -0.56 -21.34 4.24
CA ALA A 105 -1.27 -20.49 3.27
C ALA A 105 -0.38 -19.34 2.75
N LEU A 106 0.44 -18.74 3.61
CA LEU A 106 1.37 -17.69 3.24
C LEU A 106 2.49 -18.22 2.32
N GLU A 107 3.11 -19.34 2.68
CA GLU A 107 4.17 -19.97 1.87
C GLU A 107 3.66 -20.33 0.46
N ALA A 108 2.44 -20.85 0.37
CA ALA A 108 1.80 -21.16 -0.91
C ALA A 108 1.57 -19.90 -1.77
N SER A 109 1.14 -18.79 -1.16
CA SER A 109 0.94 -17.51 -1.85
C SER A 109 2.25 -16.96 -2.43
N VAL A 110 3.35 -17.02 -1.67
CA VAL A 110 4.69 -16.59 -2.13
C VAL A 110 5.21 -17.46 -3.27
N ALA A 111 5.00 -18.78 -3.21
CA ALA A 111 5.38 -19.69 -4.28
C ALA A 111 4.63 -19.37 -5.58
N ALA A 112 3.31 -19.18 -5.50
CA ALA A 112 2.48 -18.83 -6.65
C ALA A 112 2.90 -17.49 -7.29
N ALA A 113 3.23 -16.48 -6.50
CA ALA A 113 3.70 -15.19 -6.98
C ALA A 113 5.06 -15.27 -7.71
N LYS A 114 5.98 -16.11 -7.23
CA LYS A 114 7.28 -16.35 -7.90
C LYS A 114 7.11 -17.07 -9.24
N ASP A 115 6.23 -18.06 -9.30
CA ASP A 115 5.96 -18.81 -10.53
C ASP A 115 5.21 -17.97 -11.57
N ALA A 116 4.38 -17.01 -11.14
CA ALA A 116 3.75 -16.05 -12.04
C ALA A 116 4.79 -15.14 -12.72
N ARG A 117 5.82 -14.67 -11.99
CA ARG A 117 6.89 -13.83 -12.57
C ARG A 117 7.78 -14.60 -13.55
N LYS A 118 8.06 -15.88 -13.31
CA LYS A 118 8.84 -16.73 -14.23
C LYS A 118 8.13 -17.03 -15.56
N ARG A 119 6.80 -16.95 -15.59
CA ARG A 119 5.99 -17.28 -16.78
C ARG A 119 5.67 -16.05 -17.65
N HIS A 120 6.11 -14.86 -17.27
CA HIS A 120 5.93 -13.65 -18.07
C HIS A 120 7.01 -13.58 -19.18
N PRO A 121 6.66 -13.37 -20.47
CA PRO A 121 7.60 -13.46 -21.60
C PRO A 121 8.62 -12.30 -21.70
N THR A 122 8.82 -11.53 -20.63
CA THR A 122 9.77 -10.41 -20.57
C THR A 122 10.75 -10.50 -19.40
N GLY A 123 10.99 -11.70 -18.85
CA GLY A 123 12.02 -11.92 -17.83
C GLY A 123 13.41 -11.74 -18.44
N VAL A 124 13.93 -10.51 -18.38
CA VAL A 124 15.32 -10.20 -18.75
C VAL A 124 16.22 -10.76 -17.66
N ASP A 125 17.04 -11.74 -18.04
CA ASP A 125 18.18 -12.24 -17.30
C ASP A 125 19.28 -11.16 -17.36
N GLU A 126 19.35 -10.30 -16.35
CA GLU A 126 20.51 -9.40 -16.18
C GLU A 126 21.61 -10.17 -15.47
N GLY A 127 22.41 -10.86 -16.31
CA GLY A 127 23.67 -11.47 -15.95
C GLY A 127 24.74 -10.43 -15.57
N GLU A 128 25.54 -10.85 -14.60
CA GLU A 128 26.75 -10.21 -14.10
C GLU A 128 27.72 -9.78 -15.23
N GLY A 129 28.28 -8.57 -15.14
CA GLY A 129 29.30 -8.11 -16.07
C GLY A 129 29.71 -6.64 -15.90
N GLU A 130 30.31 -6.27 -14.76
CA GLU A 130 31.05 -5.00 -14.66
C GLU A 130 32.44 -5.16 -15.31
N GLY A 131 32.54 -4.69 -16.55
CA GLY A 131 33.76 -4.50 -17.31
C GLY A 131 34.32 -3.08 -17.14
N GLU A 132 35.61 -3.06 -16.86
CA GLU A 132 36.54 -1.98 -16.59
C GLU A 132 36.67 -0.86 -17.65
N ALA A 133 36.83 0.37 -17.14
CA ALA A 133 37.44 1.61 -17.66
C ALA A 133 37.77 1.79 -19.17
N THR A 134 37.40 2.96 -19.72
CA THR A 134 38.33 4.08 -20.04
C THR A 134 37.65 5.16 -20.90
N THR A 135 37.67 6.42 -20.43
CA THR A 135 37.32 7.63 -21.19
C THR A 135 38.55 8.15 -21.95
N PRO A 136 38.45 8.55 -23.23
CA PRO A 136 39.58 9.15 -23.93
C PRO A 136 39.66 10.67 -23.68
N GLU A 137 40.86 11.09 -23.30
CA GLU A 137 41.37 12.45 -23.15
C GLU A 137 41.40 13.19 -24.51
N LYS A 138 40.75 14.37 -24.61
CA LYS A 138 40.90 15.29 -25.75
C LYS A 138 41.99 16.32 -25.46
N ALA A 139 43.12 16.17 -26.14
CA ALA A 139 44.13 17.19 -26.34
C ALA A 139 43.70 18.21 -27.40
N VAL A 140 43.76 19.53 -27.10
CA VAL A 140 44.08 20.57 -28.09
C VAL A 140 44.91 21.69 -27.44
N ARG A 141 46.01 22.01 -28.13
CA ARG A 141 47.11 22.94 -27.85
C ARG A 141 46.76 24.42 -28.06
N LYS A 142 47.33 25.26 -27.17
CA LYS A 142 48.06 26.56 -27.34
C LYS A 142 47.69 27.55 -28.47
N LYS A 143 47.58 28.83 -28.07
CA LYS A 143 48.40 30.02 -28.48
C LYS A 143 48.09 31.19 -27.52
N LYS A 144 49.02 31.71 -26.68
CA LYS A 144 49.96 32.86 -26.91
C LYS A 144 49.35 33.96 -27.80
N SER A 145 49.37 35.26 -27.51
CA SER A 145 50.14 36.10 -26.59
C SER A 145 49.72 37.56 -26.84
N ALA A 146 49.67 38.40 -25.79
CA ALA A 146 50.12 39.80 -25.73
C ALA A 146 49.80 40.32 -24.32
#